data_AF-A0A0S8E6K7-F1
#
_entry.id   AF-A0A0S8E6K7-F1
#
_cell.length_a   1.000
_cell.length_b   1.000
_cell.length_c   1.000
_cell.angle_alpha   90.00
_cell.angle_beta   90.00
_cell.angle_gamma   90.00
#
_symmetry.space_group_name_H-M   'P 1'
#
loop_
_entity.id
_entity.type
_entity.pdbx_description
1 polymer ?
#
loop_
_entity_poly.entity_id
_entity_poly.type
_entity_poly.pdbx_seq_one_letter_code
_entity_poly.pdbx_strand_id
1 'polypeptide(L)'
;MGQERDTERIIREFRLRQSRQFIAIGLTLFLLLLLALLYTRSDIFGVFSKSTIFLMQIVIIALFIGFSALNWRCPSCNKYLGSDINRRMCKHCRARLG
;
A
#
# COMPACT_ATOMS: atom_id res chain seq x y z
N MET A 1 -2.86 -29.01 18.05
CA MET A 1 -2.13 -27.88 18.68
C MET A 1 -1.09 -27.19 17.78
N GLY A 2 -0.40 -27.86 16.84
CA GLY A 2 0.56 -27.17 15.94
C GLY A 2 -0.10 -26.29 14.86
N GLN A 3 -1.09 -26.86 14.15
CA GLN A 3 -1.70 -26.27 12.96
C GLN A 3 -2.56 -25.01 13.21
N GLU A 4 -3.18 -24.91 14.40
CA GLU A 4 -3.92 -23.69 14.81
C GLU A 4 -2.98 -22.51 15.05
N ARG A 5 -1.84 -22.75 15.71
CA ARG A 5 -0.83 -21.71 15.98
C ARG A 5 -0.22 -21.15 14.69
N ASP A 6 -0.01 -21.99 13.68
CA ASP A 6 0.49 -21.54 12.37
C ASP A 6 -0.55 -20.71 11.62
N THR A 7 -1.84 -21.08 11.72
CA THR A 7 -2.94 -20.33 11.11
C THR A 7 -3.08 -18.94 11.75
N GLU A 8 -3.02 -18.85 13.08
CA GLU A 8 -3.08 -17.57 13.79
C GLU A 8 -1.92 -16.63 13.41
N ARG A 9 -0.71 -17.18 13.24
CA ARG A 9 0.46 -16.42 12.77
C ARG A 9 0.25 -15.86 11.37
N ILE A 10 -0.23 -16.68 10.44
CA ILE A 10 -0.56 -16.26 9.06
C ILE A 10 -1.59 -15.12 9.07
N ILE A 11 -2.68 -15.26 9.85
CA ILE A 11 -3.73 -14.25 9.95
C ILE A 11 -3.19 -12.95 10.59
N ARG A 12 -2.36 -13.05 11.63
CA ARG A 12 -1.74 -11.89 12.27
C ARG A 12 -0.83 -11.14 11.30
N GLU A 13 0.05 -11.84 10.59
CA GLU A 13 0.93 -11.23 9.60
C GLU A 13 0.15 -10.60 8.44
N PHE A 14 -0.90 -11.26 7.97
CA PHE A 14 -1.77 -10.70 6.94
C PHE A 14 -2.39 -9.38 7.41
N ARG A 15 -2.96 -9.34 8.62
CA ARG A 15 -3.54 -8.11 9.19
C ARG A 15 -2.51 -6.97 9.31
N LEU A 16 -1.27 -7.28 9.68
CA LEU A 16 -0.19 -6.29 9.71
C LEU A 16 0.17 -5.77 8.31
N ARG A 17 0.24 -6.63 7.29
CA ARG A 17 0.44 -6.21 5.89
C ARG A 17 -0.73 -5.39 5.37
N GLN A 18 -1.95 -5.76 5.73
CA GLN A 18 -3.20 -5.09 5.38
C GLN A 18 -3.29 -3.69 6.00
N SER A 19 -3.02 -3.55 7.30
CA SER A 19 -2.98 -2.24 7.96
C SER A 19 -1.93 -1.31 7.33
N ARG A 20 -0.71 -1.81 7.08
CA ARG A 20 0.33 -1.04 6.39
C ARG A 20 -0.09 -0.63 4.97
N GLN A 21 -0.81 -1.49 4.26
CA GLN A 21 -1.33 -1.18 2.92
C GLN A 21 -2.40 -0.07 2.97
N PHE A 22 -3.33 -0.12 3.94
CA PHE A 22 -4.31 0.95 4.12
C PHE A 22 -3.67 2.28 4.48
N ILE A 23 -2.69 2.27 5.40
CA ILE A 23 -1.93 3.47 5.75
C ILE A 23 -1.20 4.02 4.53
N ALA A 24 -0.54 3.15 3.75
CA ALA A 24 0.17 3.55 2.54
C ALA A 24 -0.78 4.17 1.49
N ILE A 25 -1.96 3.57 1.26
CA ILE A 25 -2.99 4.13 0.38
C ILE A 25 -3.42 5.51 0.88
N GLY A 26 -3.80 5.62 2.15
CA GLY A 26 -4.26 6.88 2.73
C GLY A 26 -3.21 7.98 2.65
N LEU A 27 -1.97 7.68 3.02
CA LEU A 27 -0.84 8.61 2.95
C LEU A 27 -0.54 9.03 1.51
N THR A 28 -0.56 8.09 0.57
CA THR A 28 -0.31 8.37 -0.86
C THR A 28 -1.38 9.31 -1.40
N LEU A 29 -2.66 9.03 -1.15
CA LEU A 29 -3.76 9.88 -1.60
C LEU A 29 -3.69 11.28 -0.97
N PHE A 30 -3.38 11.34 0.33
CA PHE A 30 -3.21 12.61 1.03
C PHE A 30 -2.08 13.45 0.43
N LEU A 31 -0.90 12.86 0.19
CA LEU A 31 0.24 13.57 -0.40
C LEU A 31 -0.05 14.01 -1.85
N LEU A 32 -0.70 13.17 -2.65
CA LEU A 32 -1.07 13.54 -4.02
C LEU A 32 -2.07 14.70 -4.03
N LEU A 33 -3.06 14.69 -3.14
CA LEU A 33 -4.02 15.77 -2.99
C LEU A 33 -3.33 17.07 -2.55
N LEU A 34 -2.43 16.99 -1.56
CA LEU A 34 -1.65 18.13 -1.10
C LEU A 34 -0.81 18.74 -2.24
N LEU A 35 -0.11 17.92 -3.01
CA LEU A 35 0.66 18.38 -4.16
C LEU A 35 -0.22 18.98 -5.27
N ALA A 36 -1.40 18.42 -5.51
CA ALA A 36 -2.35 18.98 -6.48
C ALA A 36 -2.88 20.37 -6.05
N LEU A 37 -3.11 20.57 -4.75
CA LEU A 37 -3.47 21.87 -4.20
C LEU A 37 -2.33 22.88 -4.36
N LEU A 38 -1.09 22.48 -4.06
CA LEU A 38 0.10 23.32 -4.26
C LEU A 38 0.33 23.66 -5.74
N TYR A 39 0.07 22.72 -6.65
CA TYR A 39 0.15 22.96 -8.09
C TYR A 39 -0.83 24.04 -8.54
N THR A 40 -2.05 24.04 -7.99
CA THR A 40 -3.11 25.00 -8.33
C THR A 40 -2.87 26.37 -7.70
N ARG A 41 -2.21 26.42 -6.54
CA ARG A 41 -1.91 27.63 -5.78
C ARG A 41 -0.41 27.99 -5.82
N SER A 42 0.27 27.68 -6.93
CA SER A 42 1.71 27.87 -7.09
C SER A 42 2.19 29.28 -6.76
N ASP A 43 1.30 30.26 -6.99
CA ASP A 43 1.57 31.68 -6.90
C ASP A 43 1.65 32.16 -5.43
N ILE A 44 1.02 31.43 -4.50
CA ILE A 44 1.04 31.70 -3.05
C ILE A 44 2.29 31.07 -2.43
N PHE A 45 2.68 29.89 -2.91
CA PHE A 45 3.73 29.10 -2.29
C PHE A 45 5.11 29.28 -2.90
N GLY A 46 5.25 29.86 -4.10
CA GLY A 46 6.45 30.49 -4.71
C GLY A 46 7.76 29.68 -4.79
N VAL A 47 7.87 28.56 -4.09
CA VAL A 47 9.09 27.85 -3.73
C VAL A 47 9.29 26.63 -4.64
N PHE A 48 8.22 26.14 -5.28
CA PHE A 48 8.27 24.94 -6.13
C PHE A 48 7.69 25.21 -7.52
N SER A 49 8.46 24.85 -8.56
CA SER A 49 7.96 24.90 -9.93
C SER A 49 6.90 23.81 -10.17
N LYS A 50 5.98 24.07 -11.10
CA LYS A 50 4.96 23.08 -11.55
C LYS A 50 5.59 21.75 -12.00
N SER A 51 6.74 21.81 -12.68
CA SER A 51 7.50 20.63 -13.09
C SER A 51 8.04 19.83 -11.91
N THR A 52 8.52 20.51 -10.85
CA THR A 52 9.00 19.86 -9.63
C THR A 52 7.87 19.13 -8.91
N ILE A 53 6.70 19.78 -8.78
CA ILE A 53 5.52 19.18 -8.16
C ILE A 53 5.08 17.93 -8.93
N PHE A 54 5.03 18.02 -10.25
CA PHE A 54 4.68 16.89 -11.11
C PHE A 54 5.68 15.73 -10.96
N LEU A 55 6.98 16.01 -10.92
CA LEU A 55 8.00 14.99 -10.67
C LEU A 55 7.81 14.32 -9.30
N MET A 56 7.50 15.09 -8.25
CA MET A 56 7.24 14.53 -6.93
C MET A 56 6.02 13.59 -6.92
N GLN A 57 4.95 13.92 -7.66
CA GLN A 57 3.79 13.03 -7.81
C GLN A 57 4.19 11.69 -8.43
N ILE A 58 5.00 11.71 -9.51
CA ILE A 58 5.51 10.48 -10.16
C ILE A 58 6.33 9.65 -9.17
N VAL A 59 7.24 10.29 -8.43
CA VAL A 59 8.08 9.60 -7.44
C VAL A 59 7.22 8.96 -6.34
N ILE A 60 6.22 9.67 -5.81
CA ILE A 60 5.30 9.14 -4.80
C ILE A 60 4.54 7.91 -5.33
N ILE A 61 4.02 7.99 -6.57
CA ILE A 61 3.31 6.87 -7.20
C ILE A 61 4.26 5.67 -7.38
N ALA A 62 5.49 5.89 -7.85
CA ALA A 62 6.48 4.83 -8.02
C ALA A 62 6.84 4.16 -6.69
N LEU A 63 7.06 4.95 -5.63
CA LEU A 63 7.32 4.44 -4.28
C LEU A 63 6.14 3.64 -3.75
N PHE A 64 4.91 4.10 -3.94
CA PHE A 64 3.70 3.37 -3.54
C PHE A 64 3.58 2.03 -4.28
N ILE A 65 3.79 2.01 -5.59
CA ILE A 65 3.75 0.77 -6.39
C ILE A 65 4.83 -0.21 -5.92
N GLY A 66 6.07 0.26 -5.73
CA GLY A 66 7.17 -0.56 -5.23
C GLY A 66 6.90 -1.14 -3.85
N PHE A 67 6.44 -0.29 -2.91
CA PHE A 67 6.02 -0.73 -1.58
C PHE A 67 4.90 -1.78 -1.66
N SER A 68 3.86 -1.53 -2.46
CA SER A 68 2.73 -2.43 -2.63
C SER A 68 3.15 -3.78 -3.21
N ALA A 69 4.03 -3.80 -4.21
CA ALA A 69 4.53 -5.04 -4.82
C ALA A 69 5.31 -5.94 -3.83
N LEU A 70 5.97 -5.33 -2.85
CA LEU A 70 6.73 -6.03 -1.81
C LEU A 70 5.86 -6.43 -0.62
N ASN A 71 5.03 -5.50 -0.11
CA ASN A 71 4.18 -5.71 1.06
C ASN A 71 2.96 -6.59 0.77
N TRP A 72 2.35 -6.45 -0.41
CA TRP A 72 1.06 -7.07 -0.76
C TRP A 72 1.18 -8.51 -1.29
N ARG A 73 1.81 -9.35 -0.48
CA ARG A 73 2.05 -10.76 -0.76
C ARG A 73 1.52 -11.66 0.35
N CYS A 74 1.08 -12.86 0.00
CA CYS A 74 0.60 -13.84 0.96
C CYS A 74 1.71 -14.22 1.95
N PRO A 75 1.49 -14.17 3.28
CA PRO A 75 2.51 -14.53 4.27
C PRO A 75 2.89 -16.02 4.22
N SER A 76 2.00 -16.89 3.71
CA SER A 76 2.27 -18.34 3.62
C SER A 76 3.05 -18.74 2.36
N CYS A 77 2.68 -18.23 1.18
CA CYS A 77 3.30 -18.66 -0.09
C CYS A 77 4.04 -17.56 -0.85
N ASN A 78 4.10 -16.35 -0.31
CA ASN A 78 4.76 -15.17 -0.87
C ASN A 78 4.29 -14.73 -2.28
N LYS A 79 3.17 -15.29 -2.78
CA LYS A 79 2.56 -14.88 -4.06
C LYS A 79 1.71 -13.63 -3.89
N TYR A 80 1.61 -12.82 -4.95
CA TYR A 80 0.83 -11.59 -4.98
C TYR A 80 -0.66 -11.85 -4.73
N LEU A 81 -1.29 -11.03 -3.89
CA LEU A 81 -2.67 -11.26 -3.43
C LEU A 81 -3.75 -10.74 -4.39
N GLY A 82 -3.38 -9.94 -5.39
CA GLY A 82 -4.32 -9.29 -6.31
C GLY A 82 -4.93 -8.01 -5.71
N SER A 83 -6.00 -7.51 -6.33
CA SER A 83 -6.63 -6.23 -5.99
C SER A 83 -7.55 -6.26 -4.77
N ASP A 84 -7.96 -7.44 -4.31
CA ASP A 84 -8.87 -7.58 -3.17
C ASP A 84 -8.12 -7.43 -1.83
N ILE A 85 -8.33 -6.28 -1.18
CA ILE A 85 -7.70 -5.95 0.10
C ILE A 85 -8.32 -6.70 1.30
N ASN A 86 -9.56 -7.18 1.17
CA ASN A 86 -10.32 -7.86 2.25
C ASN A 86 -10.43 -9.37 2.04
N ARG A 87 -9.48 -9.93 1.28
CA ARG A 87 -9.44 -11.34 0.91
C ARG A 87 -9.33 -12.24 2.14
N ARG A 88 -10.30 -13.14 2.32
CA ARG A 88 -10.32 -14.14 3.43
C ARG A 88 -9.45 -15.37 3.18
N MET A 89 -9.20 -15.73 1.92
CA MET A 89 -8.39 -16.90 1.54
C MET A 89 -7.44 -16.59 0.37
N CYS A 90 -6.21 -17.09 0.46
CA CYS A 90 -5.25 -16.95 -0.64
C CYS A 90 -5.67 -17.78 -1.87
N LYS A 91 -5.75 -17.16 -3.05
CA LYS A 91 -6.08 -17.85 -4.31
C LYS A 91 -5.05 -18.89 -4.76
N HIS A 92 -3.82 -18.83 -4.24
CA HIS A 92 -2.73 -19.70 -4.67
C HIS A 92 -2.46 -20.88 -3.74
N CYS A 93 -2.46 -20.66 -2.43
CA CYS A 93 -2.16 -21.70 -1.44
C CYS A 93 -3.35 -22.05 -0.53
N ARG A 94 -4.49 -21.35 -0.69
CA ARG A 94 -5.70 -21.50 0.14
C ARG A 94 -5.52 -21.26 1.64
N ALA A 95 -4.38 -20.70 2.07
CA ALA A 95 -4.20 -20.25 3.44
C ALA A 95 -5.32 -19.26 3.84
N ARG A 96 -5.84 -19.43 5.05
CA ARG A 96 -6.81 -18.52 5.67
C ARG A 96 -6.11 -17.23 6.10
N LEU A 97 -6.66 -16.10 5.70
CA LEU A 97 -6.12 -14.76 5.93
C LEU A 97 -7.00 -13.94 6.89
N GLY A 98 -8.28 -14.30 7.01
CA GLY A 98 -9.27 -13.68 7.91
C GLY A 98 -10.46 -14.59 8.15
#